data_AF-A0A4Y2GAN0-F1
#
_entry.id   AF-A0A4Y2GAN0-F1
#
_cell.length_a   1.000
_cell.length_b   1.000
_cell.length_c   1.000
_cell.angle_alpha   90.00
_cell.angle_beta   90.00
_cell.angle_gamma   90.00
#
_symmetry.space_group_name_H-M   'P 1'
#
loop_
_entity.id
_entity.type
_entity.pdbx_description
1 polymer ?
#
loop_
_entity_poly.entity_id
_entity_poly.type
_entity_poly.pdbx_seq_one_letter_code
_entity_poly.pdbx_strand_id
1 'polypeptide(L)'
;IWENGLGWDDELPTELKKRWDIWCSQIYILKDLTFERKYFSFPLNQAKELELHIFSDASPRAFGAVSYFRYVSYDGRISTSFITAKSRVAPLKKLTLPRLELMGAVIAARNLRYLKMNLNFSISRMYLWSDSLTALHWIKGAASKWKPFVSNRVIEIQSNTDPANWHHFSGKDNPSDYISRGASAERLMNSSIWIHGSEWLRQKEENWTKGSNCKFTPGESSERRIIQDEISTFLCEARLNSEPLLDMKQVQLLEQITSSYKLGVSLHTQYKK
;
A
#
# COMPACT_ATOMS: atom_id res chain seq x y z
N ILE A 1 18.19 12.29 -2.23
CA ILE A 1 18.46 13.59 -2.88
C ILE A 1 17.90 14.71 -1.99
N TRP A 2 16.61 15.03 -2.03
CA TRP A 2 16.02 16.13 -1.24
C TRP A 2 16.25 16.07 0.28
N GLU A 3 16.18 14.89 0.90
CA GLU A 3 16.45 14.75 2.35
C GLU A 3 17.92 15.04 2.73
N ASN A 4 18.84 15.00 1.76
CA ASN A 4 20.27 15.27 2.01
C ASN A 4 20.59 16.76 1.90
N GLY A 5 19.60 17.61 1.60
CA GLY A 5 19.80 19.05 1.46
C GLY A 5 20.67 19.46 0.28
N LEU A 6 20.86 18.56 -0.69
CA LEU A 6 21.68 18.80 -1.88
C LEU A 6 21.01 19.83 -2.79
N GLY A 7 21.79 20.80 -3.25
CA GLY A 7 21.46 21.72 -4.32
C GLY A 7 21.39 21.02 -5.69
N TRP A 8 21.00 21.78 -6.71
CA TRP A 8 20.86 21.25 -8.08
C TRP A 8 22.18 20.84 -8.72
N ASP A 9 23.25 21.57 -8.40
CA ASP A 9 24.58 21.38 -8.99
C ASP A 9 25.53 20.58 -8.08
N ASP A 10 25.06 20.15 -6.91
CA ASP A 10 25.88 19.38 -5.97
C ASP A 10 26.14 17.97 -6.50
N GLU A 11 27.38 17.49 -6.33
CA GLU A 11 27.69 16.11 -6.65
C GLU A 11 26.91 15.13 -5.76
N LEU A 12 26.30 14.12 -6.40
CA LEU A 12 25.59 13.09 -5.68
C LEU A 12 26.57 12.20 -4.89
N PRO A 13 26.32 11.97 -3.58
CA PRO A 13 27.04 10.97 -2.81
C PRO A 13 27.05 9.61 -3.53
N THR A 14 28.15 8.87 -3.43
CA THR A 14 28.39 7.63 -4.18
C THR A 14 27.21 6.67 -4.17
N GLU A 15 26.58 6.45 -3.02
CA GLU A 15 25.43 5.55 -2.89
C GLU A 15 24.15 6.08 -3.57
N LEU A 16 23.94 7.40 -3.54
CA LEU A 16 22.83 8.02 -4.27
C LEU A 16 23.05 7.99 -5.77
N LYS A 17 24.30 8.23 -6.22
CA LYS A 17 24.68 8.13 -7.63
C LYS A 17 24.43 6.73 -8.18
N LYS A 18 24.88 5.68 -7.47
CA LYS A 18 24.59 4.28 -7.85
C LYS A 18 23.09 4.01 -8.03
N ARG A 19 22.27 4.44 -7.07
CA ARG A 19 20.80 4.28 -7.15
C ARG A 19 20.18 5.08 -8.29
N TRP A 20 20.70 6.27 -8.55
CA TRP A 20 20.30 7.12 -9.67
C TRP A 20 20.62 6.44 -11.00
N ASP A 21 21.83 5.90 -11.16
CA ASP A 21 22.26 5.21 -12.38
C ASP A 21 21.41 3.95 -12.63
N ILE A 22 21.09 3.18 -11.58
CA ILE A 22 20.17 2.04 -11.65
C ILE A 22 18.75 2.49 -12.03
N TRP A 23 18.30 3.66 -11.58
CA TRP A 23 16.99 4.19 -11.97
C TRP A 23 16.99 4.65 -13.44
N CYS A 24 18.05 5.33 -13.88
CA CYS A 24 18.23 5.76 -15.25
C CYS A 24 18.29 4.58 -16.23
N SER A 25 18.96 3.47 -15.87
CA SER A 25 19.01 2.28 -16.72
C SER A 25 17.63 1.65 -16.93
N GLN A 26 16.74 1.75 -15.94
CA GLN A 26 15.37 1.24 -16.03
C GLN A 26 14.49 2.04 -17.01
N ILE A 27 14.82 3.30 -17.31
CA ILE A 27 14.07 4.11 -18.29
C ILE A 27 14.06 3.42 -19.67
N TYR A 28 15.16 2.78 -20.04
CA TYR A 28 15.26 2.04 -21.31
C TYR A 28 14.33 0.83 -21.37
N ILE A 29 13.98 0.25 -20.22
CA ILE A 29 13.06 -0.89 -20.12
C ILE A 29 11.61 -0.40 -20.24
N LEU A 30 11.30 0.76 -19.62
CA LEU A 30 9.97 1.36 -19.63
C LEU A 30 9.48 1.76 -21.03
N LYS A 31 10.36 1.88 -22.03
CA LYS A 31 9.96 2.13 -23.42
C LYS A 31 9.05 1.02 -23.97
N ASP A 32 9.19 -0.20 -23.45
CA ASP A 32 8.46 -1.39 -23.90
C ASP A 32 7.20 -1.63 -23.04
N LEU A 33 6.98 -0.81 -22.00
CA LEU A 33 5.75 -0.86 -21.20
C LEU A 33 4.58 -0.35 -22.02
N THR A 34 3.62 -1.22 -22.31
CA THR A 34 2.42 -0.90 -23.07
C THR A 34 1.17 -1.12 -22.23
N PHE A 35 0.16 -0.27 -22.45
CA PHE A 35 -1.17 -0.44 -21.87
C PHE A 35 -2.18 -0.50 -23.01
N GLU A 36 -3.17 -1.37 -22.85
CA GLU A 36 -4.25 -1.47 -23.80
C GLU A 36 -5.10 -0.19 -23.75
N ARG A 37 -5.20 0.53 -24.88
CA ARG A 37 -5.93 1.81 -24.94
C ARG A 37 -7.44 1.65 -24.68
N LYS A 38 -7.99 0.48 -25.04
CA LYS A 38 -9.40 0.15 -24.86
C LYS A 38 -9.60 -0.44 -23.47
N TYR A 39 -10.52 0.14 -22.70
CA TYR A 39 -10.83 -0.36 -21.36
C TYR A 39 -11.69 -1.63 -21.38
N PHE A 40 -12.44 -1.89 -22.44
CA PHE A 40 -13.42 -2.98 -22.45
C PHE A 40 -13.13 -3.97 -23.58
N SER A 41 -13.02 -5.24 -23.21
CA SER A 41 -12.86 -6.37 -24.14
C SER A 41 -14.14 -6.70 -24.90
N PHE A 42 -15.29 -6.21 -24.45
CA PHE A 42 -16.59 -6.29 -25.12
C PHE A 42 -17.38 -4.99 -24.93
N PRO A 43 -18.37 -4.69 -25.79
CA PRO A 43 -19.20 -3.49 -25.67
C PRO A 43 -19.90 -3.37 -24.32
N LEU A 44 -19.97 -2.15 -23.76
CA LEU A 44 -20.59 -1.89 -22.45
C LEU A 44 -22.06 -2.28 -22.37
N ASN A 45 -22.81 -2.27 -23.47
CA ASN A 45 -24.20 -2.74 -23.48
C ASN A 45 -24.35 -4.26 -23.30
N GLN A 46 -23.25 -5.01 -23.38
CA GLN A 46 -23.18 -6.44 -23.04
C GLN A 46 -22.69 -6.68 -21.61
N ALA A 47 -22.27 -5.62 -20.91
CA ALA A 47 -21.96 -5.69 -19.50
C ALA A 47 -23.26 -5.63 -18.69
N LYS A 48 -23.49 -6.68 -17.90
CA LYS A 48 -24.53 -6.69 -16.86
C LYS A 48 -24.19 -5.68 -15.77
N GLU A 49 -22.90 -5.50 -15.49
CA GLU A 49 -22.42 -4.70 -14.38
C GLU A 49 -21.07 -4.06 -14.70
N LEU A 50 -20.93 -2.78 -14.34
CA LEU A 50 -19.68 -2.04 -14.41
C LEU A 50 -19.38 -1.43 -13.04
N GLU A 51 -18.23 -1.76 -12.50
CA GLU A 51 -17.77 -1.34 -11.19
C GLU A 51 -16.46 -0.57 -11.30
N LEU A 52 -16.27 0.36 -10.36
CA LEU A 52 -15.04 1.11 -10.21
C LEU A 52 -14.37 0.75 -8.89
N HIS A 53 -13.14 0.25 -8.94
CA HIS A 53 -12.36 -0.12 -7.77
C HIS A 53 -11.16 0.83 -7.64
N ILE A 54 -10.97 1.43 -6.47
CA ILE A 54 -9.85 2.32 -6.20
C ILE A 54 -9.13 1.84 -4.94
N PHE A 55 -7.87 1.45 -5.09
CA PHE A 55 -7.01 1.01 -3.98
C PHE A 55 -6.13 2.16 -3.56
N SER A 56 -6.10 2.44 -2.26
CA SER A 56 -5.19 3.42 -1.65
C SER A 56 -4.23 2.75 -0.70
N ASP A 57 -2.99 3.23 -0.71
CA ASP A 57 -1.93 2.76 0.18
C ASP A 57 -0.92 3.88 0.47
N ALA A 58 -0.17 3.69 1.54
CA ALA A 58 0.88 4.58 1.97
C ALA A 58 2.04 3.86 2.65
N SER A 59 3.22 4.42 2.45
CA SER A 59 4.44 4.06 3.15
C SER A 59 5.09 5.34 3.69
N PRO A 60 6.14 5.22 4.53
CA PRO A 60 6.94 6.36 4.95
C PRO A 60 7.59 7.15 3.79
N ARG A 61 7.63 6.58 2.57
CA ARG A 61 8.28 7.20 1.39
C ARG A 61 7.28 7.83 0.42
N ALA A 62 6.11 7.22 0.23
CA ALA A 62 5.11 7.67 -0.73
C ALA A 62 3.72 7.16 -0.37
N PHE A 63 2.70 7.83 -0.88
CA PHE A 63 1.30 7.41 -0.75
C PHE A 63 0.56 7.70 -2.06
N GLY A 64 -0.54 7.01 -2.30
CA GLY A 64 -1.31 7.22 -3.51
C GLY A 64 -2.48 6.28 -3.68
N ALA A 65 -2.99 6.23 -4.90
CA ALA A 65 -4.08 5.34 -5.26
C ALA A 65 -4.00 4.86 -6.71
N VAL A 66 -4.57 3.69 -6.97
CA VAL A 66 -4.70 3.07 -8.30
C VAL A 66 -6.14 2.65 -8.54
N SER A 67 -6.62 2.80 -9.76
CA SER A 67 -8.01 2.58 -10.14
C SER A 67 -8.16 1.57 -11.27
N TYR A 68 -9.17 0.71 -11.14
CA TYR A 68 -9.52 -0.32 -12.11
C TYR A 68 -11.01 -0.30 -12.40
N PHE A 69 -11.39 -0.58 -13.64
CA PHE A 69 -12.73 -1.08 -13.93
C PHE A 69 -12.78 -2.56 -13.63
N ARG A 70 -13.90 -3.01 -13.09
CA ARG A 70 -14.32 -4.41 -13.09
C ARG A 70 -15.66 -4.48 -13.81
N TYR A 71 -15.80 -5.37 -14.78
CA TYR A 71 -17.03 -5.48 -15.55
C TYR A 71 -17.39 -6.93 -15.80
N VAL A 72 -18.69 -7.21 -15.69
CA VAL A 72 -19.25 -8.56 -15.75
C VAL A 72 -20.25 -8.62 -16.90
N SER A 73 -20.06 -9.57 -17.81
CA SER A 73 -21.00 -9.82 -18.91
C SER A 73 -22.23 -10.63 -18.46
N TYR A 74 -23.26 -10.68 -19.31
CA TYR A 74 -24.46 -11.49 -19.04
C TYR A 74 -24.19 -13.00 -18.96
N ASP A 75 -23.16 -13.50 -19.66
CA ASP A 75 -22.70 -14.90 -19.57
C ASP A 75 -21.75 -15.16 -18.40
N GLY A 76 -21.51 -14.15 -17.55
CA GLY A 76 -20.74 -14.28 -16.32
C GLY A 76 -19.23 -14.17 -16.47
N ARG A 77 -18.71 -13.73 -17.63
CA ARG A 77 -17.29 -13.42 -17.78
C ARG A 77 -16.97 -12.14 -17.01
N ILE A 78 -15.89 -12.19 -16.24
CA ILE A 78 -15.43 -11.09 -15.41
C ILE A 78 -14.12 -10.59 -16.02
N SER A 79 -13.98 -9.29 -16.17
CA SER A 79 -12.77 -8.67 -16.70
C SER A 79 -12.45 -7.39 -15.96
N THR A 80 -11.18 -7.02 -16.01
CA THR A 80 -10.64 -5.89 -15.24
C THR A 80 -9.67 -5.10 -16.09
N SER A 81 -9.71 -3.78 -15.95
CA SER A 81 -8.87 -2.87 -16.76
C SER A 81 -8.30 -1.75 -15.91
N PHE A 82 -6.99 -1.55 -16.00
CA PHE A 82 -6.32 -0.40 -15.41
C PHE A 82 -6.86 0.91 -15.98
N ILE A 83 -7.11 1.89 -15.11
CA ILE A 83 -7.60 3.22 -15.50
C ILE A 83 -6.51 4.25 -15.28
N THR A 84 -6.07 4.40 -14.03
CA THR A 84 -5.13 5.44 -13.64
C THR A 84 -4.46 5.10 -12.31
N ALA A 85 -3.26 5.62 -12.13
CA ALA A 85 -2.50 5.57 -10.89
C ALA A 85 -2.00 6.98 -10.57
N LYS A 86 -2.12 7.38 -9.31
CA LYS A 86 -1.63 8.69 -8.85
C LYS A 86 -0.88 8.53 -7.53
N SER A 87 0.36 9.01 -7.50
CA SER A 87 1.27 8.95 -6.36
C SER A 87 1.68 10.33 -5.87
N ARG A 88 2.12 10.40 -4.62
CA ARG A 88 2.80 11.56 -4.02
C ARG A 88 3.92 11.07 -3.11
N VAL A 89 5.05 11.76 -3.15
CA VAL A 89 6.15 11.54 -2.19
C VAL A 89 5.70 11.99 -0.80
N ALA A 90 6.07 11.23 0.22
CA ALA A 90 5.77 11.57 1.61
C ALA A 90 6.43 12.93 1.97
N PRO A 91 5.75 13.78 2.76
CA PRO A 91 6.32 15.07 3.14
C PRO A 91 7.59 14.92 3.98
N LEU A 92 8.54 15.83 3.82
CA LEU A 92 9.76 15.89 4.65
C LEU A 92 9.44 16.02 6.14
N LYS A 93 8.38 16.76 6.47
CA LYS A 93 7.83 16.77 7.84
C LYS A 93 7.22 15.42 8.13
N LYS A 94 7.92 14.61 8.93
CA LYS A 94 7.51 13.26 9.30
C LYS A 94 6.08 13.24 9.83
N LEU A 95 5.23 12.52 9.11
CA LEU A 95 3.89 12.14 9.53
C LEU A 95 3.92 10.71 10.05
N THR A 96 2.96 10.37 10.91
CA THR A 96 2.75 8.98 11.32
C THR A 96 2.19 8.18 10.13
N LEU A 97 2.46 6.87 10.11
CA LEU A 97 1.94 5.99 9.05
C LEU A 97 0.42 6.10 8.87
N PRO A 98 -0.41 6.08 9.93
CA PRO A 98 -1.86 6.30 9.79
C PRO A 98 -2.25 7.60 9.09
N ARG A 99 -1.50 8.68 9.32
CA ARG A 99 -1.75 9.95 8.63
C ARG A 99 -1.37 9.90 7.16
N LEU A 100 -0.36 9.11 6.79
CA LEU A 100 0.02 8.89 5.40
C LEU A 100 -1.02 8.00 4.70
N GLU A 101 -1.53 6.96 5.37
CA GLU A 101 -2.62 6.10 4.87
C GLU A 101 -3.88 6.92 4.60
N LEU A 102 -4.27 7.81 5.53
CA LEU A 102 -5.36 8.75 5.33
C LEU A 102 -5.10 9.71 4.14
N MET A 103 -3.84 10.10 3.91
CA MET A 103 -3.49 10.93 2.74
C MET A 103 -3.58 10.13 1.44
N GLY A 104 -3.24 8.83 1.44
CA GLY A 104 -3.53 7.91 0.33
C GLY A 104 -5.03 7.85 0.02
N ALA A 105 -5.85 7.75 1.07
CA ALA A 105 -7.30 7.77 0.94
C ALA A 105 -7.85 9.09 0.34
N VAL A 106 -7.25 10.25 0.66
CA VAL A 106 -7.58 11.53 0.00
C VAL A 106 -7.29 11.47 -1.50
N ILE A 107 -6.18 10.84 -1.92
CA ILE A 107 -5.86 10.68 -3.35
C ILE A 107 -6.91 9.80 -4.03
N ALA A 108 -7.33 8.70 -3.41
CA ALA A 108 -8.41 7.87 -3.92
C ALA A 108 -9.74 8.62 -4.06
N ALA A 109 -10.13 9.41 -3.05
CA ALA A 109 -11.35 10.22 -3.08
C ALA A 109 -11.34 11.26 -4.22
N ARG A 110 -10.22 11.96 -4.41
CA ARG A 110 -10.04 12.91 -5.52
C ARG A 110 -10.08 12.22 -6.87
N ASN A 111 -9.47 11.04 -6.97
CA ASN A 111 -9.47 10.23 -8.18
C ASN A 111 -10.90 9.80 -8.53
N LEU A 112 -11.69 9.33 -7.55
CA LEU A 112 -13.10 9.00 -7.77
C LEU A 112 -13.88 10.20 -8.33
N ARG A 113 -13.74 11.38 -7.72
CA ARG A 113 -14.39 12.59 -8.20
C ARG A 113 -13.98 12.91 -9.64
N TYR A 114 -12.69 12.85 -9.96
CA TYR A 114 -12.20 13.09 -11.31
C TYR A 114 -12.83 12.11 -12.32
N LEU A 115 -12.83 10.82 -12.00
CA LEU A 115 -13.41 9.79 -12.87
C LEU A 115 -14.92 10.01 -13.06
N LYS A 116 -15.68 10.27 -11.99
CA LYS A 116 -17.12 10.57 -12.08
C LYS A 116 -17.44 11.77 -12.96
N MET A 117 -16.56 12.77 -13.01
CA MET A 117 -16.77 13.98 -13.82
C MET A 117 -16.39 13.80 -15.30
N ASN A 118 -15.50 12.87 -15.63
CA ASN A 118 -14.92 12.74 -16.97
C ASN A 118 -15.36 11.48 -17.73
N LEU A 119 -15.93 10.49 -17.04
CA LEU A 119 -16.49 9.30 -17.69
C LEU A 119 -17.90 9.61 -18.19
N ASN A 120 -18.17 9.23 -19.44
CA ASN A 120 -19.44 9.48 -20.14
C ASN A 120 -20.40 8.27 -20.11
N PHE A 121 -20.20 7.35 -19.17
CA PHE A 121 -21.03 6.16 -18.96
C PHE A 121 -21.30 5.93 -17.47
N SER A 122 -22.39 5.23 -17.17
CA SER A 122 -22.81 4.94 -15.80
C SER A 122 -21.97 3.82 -15.17
N ILE A 123 -21.50 4.06 -13.94
CA ILE A 123 -20.87 3.05 -13.08
C ILE A 123 -21.93 2.53 -12.11
N SER A 124 -22.13 1.21 -12.06
CA SER A 124 -23.11 0.53 -11.21
C SER A 124 -22.73 0.56 -9.73
N ARG A 125 -21.47 0.21 -9.41
CA ARG A 125 -20.95 0.20 -8.03
C ARG A 125 -19.55 0.79 -7.94
N MET A 126 -19.22 1.35 -6.79
CA MET A 126 -17.92 1.99 -6.53
C MET A 126 -17.37 1.44 -5.22
N TYR A 127 -16.13 0.97 -5.25
CA TYR A 127 -15.44 0.41 -4.10
C TYR A 127 -14.11 1.14 -3.89
N LEU A 128 -13.90 1.65 -2.67
CA LEU A 128 -12.63 2.22 -2.24
C LEU A 128 -11.99 1.29 -1.21
N TRP A 129 -10.73 0.94 -1.42
CA TRP A 129 -10.03 -0.08 -0.65
C TRP A 129 -8.85 0.52 0.10
N SER A 130 -8.73 0.18 1.38
CA SER A 130 -7.55 0.45 2.20
C SER A 130 -7.29 -0.73 3.13
N ASP A 131 -6.03 -1.04 3.36
CA ASP A 131 -5.56 -2.02 4.35
C ASP A 131 -5.37 -1.40 5.75
N SER A 132 -5.54 -0.09 5.88
CA SER A 132 -5.48 0.64 7.16
C SER A 132 -6.85 0.69 7.83
N LEU A 133 -7.04 -0.12 8.87
CA LEU A 133 -8.20 -0.06 9.74
C LEU A 133 -8.29 1.28 10.47
N THR A 134 -7.16 1.89 10.82
CA THR A 134 -7.11 3.21 11.46
C THR A 134 -7.64 4.28 10.50
N ALA A 135 -7.20 4.29 9.24
CA ALA A 135 -7.70 5.23 8.25
C ALA A 135 -9.20 5.01 7.99
N LEU A 136 -9.63 3.75 7.85
CA LEU A 136 -11.05 3.40 7.66
C LEU A 136 -11.91 3.83 8.85
N HIS A 137 -11.43 3.67 10.07
CA HIS A 137 -12.12 4.13 11.29
C HIS A 137 -12.34 5.65 11.25
N TRP A 138 -11.32 6.42 10.88
CA TRP A 138 -11.45 7.87 10.74
C TRP A 138 -12.42 8.27 9.63
N ILE A 139 -12.35 7.62 8.47
CA ILE A 139 -13.19 7.88 7.30
C ILE A 139 -14.67 7.59 7.59
N LYS A 140 -14.96 6.51 8.33
CA LYS A 140 -16.34 6.12 8.69
C LYS A 140 -16.89 6.87 9.90
N GLY A 141 -16.03 7.49 10.70
CA GLY A 141 -16.43 8.29 11.85
C GLY A 141 -16.82 9.73 11.52
N ALA A 142 -17.44 10.41 12.48
CA ALA A 142 -17.78 11.82 12.37
C ALA A 142 -16.51 12.69 12.45
N ALA A 143 -16.27 13.52 11.43
CA ALA A 143 -15.06 14.32 11.33
C ALA A 143 -14.81 15.26 12.52
N SER A 144 -15.88 15.73 13.18
CA SER A 144 -15.82 16.62 14.35
C SER A 144 -15.16 15.97 15.57
N LYS A 145 -15.05 14.64 15.61
CA LYS A 145 -14.38 13.90 16.70
C LYS A 145 -12.86 13.92 16.58
N TRP A 146 -12.33 14.26 15.41
CA TRP A 146 -10.90 14.13 15.11
C TRP A 146 -10.14 15.44 15.28
N LYS A 147 -8.84 15.34 15.54
CA LYS A 147 -7.95 16.50 15.54
C LYS A 147 -7.91 17.17 14.16
N PRO A 148 -7.60 18.48 14.05
CA PRO A 148 -7.74 19.26 12.82
C PRO A 148 -7.12 18.64 11.56
N PHE A 149 -5.94 18.01 11.68
CA PHE A 149 -5.32 17.32 10.54
C PHE A 149 -6.24 16.23 9.98
N VAL A 150 -6.66 15.28 10.82
CA VAL A 150 -7.51 14.14 10.41
C VAL A 150 -8.89 14.65 10.01
N SER A 151 -9.49 15.51 10.83
CA SER A 151 -10.83 16.08 10.60
C SER A 151 -10.96 16.70 9.20
N ASN A 152 -10.03 17.58 8.81
CA ASN A 152 -10.09 18.25 7.52
C ASN A 152 -9.97 17.29 6.33
N ARG A 153 -9.19 16.19 6.45
CA ARG A 153 -9.07 15.20 5.38
C ARG A 153 -10.28 14.28 5.33
N VAL A 154 -10.86 13.92 6.48
CA VAL A 154 -12.10 13.15 6.54
C VAL A 154 -13.26 13.94 5.91
N ILE A 155 -13.39 15.25 6.21
CA ILE A 155 -14.38 16.12 5.54
C ILE A 155 -14.22 16.07 4.02
N GLU A 156 -12.98 16.19 3.53
CA GLU A 156 -12.71 16.11 2.10
C GLU A 156 -13.09 14.75 1.51
N ILE A 157 -12.71 13.64 2.15
CA ILE A 157 -13.04 12.29 1.70
C ILE A 157 -14.56 12.10 1.65
N GLN A 158 -15.26 12.46 2.72
CA GLN A 158 -16.72 12.34 2.84
C GLN A 158 -17.48 13.24 1.87
N SER A 159 -16.89 14.38 1.47
CA SER A 159 -17.50 15.26 0.45
C SER A 159 -17.42 14.69 -0.97
N ASN A 160 -16.48 13.77 -1.24
CA ASN A 160 -16.24 13.21 -2.57
C ASN A 160 -16.66 11.74 -2.68
N THR A 161 -16.88 11.05 -1.56
CA THR A 161 -17.13 9.61 -1.48
C THR A 161 -18.14 9.30 -0.38
N ASP A 162 -18.91 8.22 -0.54
CA ASP A 162 -19.74 7.69 0.54
C ASP A 162 -18.87 6.82 1.47
N PRO A 163 -18.83 7.07 2.79
CA PRO A 163 -18.15 6.20 3.77
C PRO A 163 -18.54 4.71 3.69
N ALA A 164 -19.76 4.40 3.24
CA ALA A 164 -20.22 3.02 3.07
C ALA A 164 -19.46 2.27 1.97
N ASN A 165 -18.91 2.98 0.97
CA ASN A 165 -18.14 2.42 -0.13
C ASN A 165 -16.67 2.17 0.22
N TRP A 166 -16.25 2.43 1.47
CA TRP A 166 -14.89 2.16 1.94
C TRP A 166 -14.80 0.78 2.58
N HIS A 167 -13.90 -0.04 2.07
CA HIS A 167 -13.74 -1.44 2.45
C HIS A 167 -12.31 -1.74 2.88
N HIS A 168 -12.19 -2.66 3.82
CA HIS A 168 -10.92 -3.24 4.21
C HIS A 168 -10.58 -4.41 3.28
N PHE A 169 -9.29 -4.63 3.04
CA PHE A 169 -8.79 -5.86 2.44
C PHE A 169 -7.46 -6.24 3.08
N SER A 170 -7.10 -7.52 3.05
CA SER A 170 -6.02 -8.09 3.87
C SER A 170 -4.59 -7.74 3.43
N GLY A 171 -4.37 -6.64 2.70
CA GLY A 171 -3.05 -6.14 2.24
C GLY A 171 -2.32 -7.02 1.20
N LYS A 172 -2.48 -8.34 1.26
CA LYS A 172 -1.96 -9.29 0.27
C LYS A 172 -2.56 -8.98 -1.10
N ASP A 173 -1.69 -8.88 -2.10
CA ASP A 173 -2.02 -8.50 -3.49
C ASP A 173 -2.55 -7.08 -3.66
N ASN A 174 -2.05 -6.11 -2.88
CA ASN A 174 -2.38 -4.69 -3.02
C ASN A 174 -1.72 -4.07 -4.28
N PRO A 175 -2.47 -3.64 -5.30
CA PRO A 175 -1.87 -2.98 -6.46
C PRO A 175 -1.28 -1.60 -6.12
N SER A 176 -1.75 -0.94 -5.06
CA SER A 176 -1.19 0.35 -4.62
C SER A 176 0.16 0.26 -3.89
N ASP A 177 0.64 -0.94 -3.53
CA ASP A 177 2.02 -1.13 -3.03
C ASP A 177 3.07 -0.68 -4.05
N TYR A 178 2.78 -0.86 -5.34
CA TYR A 178 3.65 -0.41 -6.44
C TYR A 178 3.87 1.11 -6.40
N ILE A 179 2.89 1.84 -5.87
CA ILE A 179 2.95 3.29 -5.71
C ILE A 179 3.66 3.65 -4.40
N SER A 180 3.26 3.04 -3.28
CA SER A 180 3.70 3.47 -1.95
C SER A 180 5.14 3.01 -1.64
N ARG A 181 5.52 1.80 -2.05
CA ARG A 181 6.83 1.18 -1.78
C ARG A 181 7.78 1.27 -2.97
N GLY A 182 7.25 1.55 -4.15
CA GLY A 182 7.97 1.57 -5.41
C GLY A 182 8.15 0.18 -6.01
N ALA A 183 8.41 0.14 -7.31
CA ALA A 183 8.72 -1.07 -8.06
C ALA A 183 9.80 -0.78 -9.10
N SER A 184 10.58 -1.81 -9.45
CA SER A 184 11.43 -1.72 -10.65
C SER A 184 10.59 -1.73 -11.92
N ALA A 185 11.12 -1.22 -13.02
CA ALA A 185 10.47 -1.26 -14.33
C ALA A 185 10.09 -2.69 -14.73
N GLU A 186 11.00 -3.65 -14.56
CA GLU A 186 10.75 -5.07 -14.84
C GLU A 186 9.62 -5.65 -13.98
N ARG A 187 9.60 -5.34 -12.69
CA ARG A 187 8.53 -5.78 -11.79
C ARG A 187 7.19 -5.18 -12.18
N LEU A 188 7.18 -3.93 -12.64
CA LEU A 188 5.96 -3.25 -13.10
C LEU A 188 5.42 -3.89 -14.39
N MET A 189 6.30 -4.13 -15.36
CA MET A 189 5.93 -4.70 -16.66
C MET A 189 5.42 -6.14 -16.56
N ASN A 190 6.00 -6.94 -15.69
CA ASN A 190 5.64 -8.35 -15.52
C ASN A 190 4.55 -8.56 -14.45
N SER A 191 3.92 -7.49 -13.94
CA SER A 191 2.93 -7.60 -12.87
C SER A 191 1.50 -7.64 -13.40
N SER A 192 0.90 -8.82 -13.33
CA SER A 192 -0.54 -8.99 -13.53
C SER A 192 -1.37 -8.16 -12.53
N ILE A 193 -0.92 -8.04 -11.28
CA ILE A 193 -1.62 -7.26 -10.25
C ILE A 193 -1.62 -5.77 -10.61
N TRP A 194 -0.53 -5.24 -11.16
CA TRP A 194 -0.49 -3.85 -11.60
C TRP A 194 -1.40 -3.59 -12.79
N ILE A 195 -1.40 -4.47 -13.78
CA ILE A 195 -2.13 -4.29 -15.04
C ILE A 195 -3.63 -4.57 -14.87
N HIS A 196 -3.99 -5.58 -14.08
CA HIS A 196 -5.36 -6.09 -14.00
C HIS A 196 -5.97 -5.96 -12.59
N GLY A 197 -5.23 -5.42 -11.62
CA GLY A 197 -5.65 -5.42 -10.22
C GLY A 197 -5.53 -6.80 -9.58
N SER A 198 -5.86 -6.88 -8.30
CA SER A 198 -5.80 -8.13 -7.52
C SER A 198 -6.59 -9.26 -8.18
N GLU A 199 -6.06 -10.49 -8.12
CA GLU A 199 -6.66 -11.65 -8.81
C GLU A 199 -8.12 -11.89 -8.43
N TRP A 200 -8.46 -11.67 -7.16
CA TRP A 200 -9.84 -11.85 -6.67
C TRP A 200 -10.85 -10.91 -7.33
N LEU A 201 -10.43 -9.78 -7.91
CA LEU A 201 -11.34 -8.92 -8.70
C LEU A 201 -11.85 -9.64 -9.95
N ARG A 202 -11.07 -10.57 -10.51
CA ARG A 202 -11.49 -11.39 -11.66
C ARG A 202 -12.35 -12.58 -11.26
N GLN A 203 -12.64 -12.73 -9.98
CA GLN A 203 -13.53 -13.75 -9.44
C GLN A 203 -14.89 -13.14 -9.08
N LYS A 204 -15.86 -14.02 -8.79
CA LYS A 204 -17.16 -13.59 -8.27
C LYS A 204 -16.99 -12.97 -6.87
N GLU A 205 -17.89 -12.05 -6.52
CA GLU A 205 -17.82 -11.27 -5.28
C GLU A 205 -17.83 -12.14 -4.02
N GLU A 206 -18.49 -13.31 -4.07
CA GLU A 206 -18.51 -14.25 -2.94
C GLU A 206 -17.14 -14.85 -2.61
N ASN A 207 -16.21 -14.81 -3.58
CA ASN A 207 -14.85 -15.33 -3.46
C ASN A 207 -13.82 -14.24 -3.14
N TRP A 208 -14.25 -12.99 -2.97
CA TRP A 208 -13.33 -11.94 -2.52
C TRP A 208 -12.76 -12.31 -1.16
N THR A 209 -11.48 -12.00 -0.93
CA THR A 209 -10.79 -12.39 0.30
C THR A 209 -11.60 -11.94 1.51
N LYS A 210 -11.77 -12.82 2.51
CA LYS A 210 -12.66 -12.65 3.68
C LYS A 210 -12.36 -11.44 4.58
N GLY A 211 -11.44 -10.55 4.20
CA GLY A 211 -11.28 -9.20 4.77
C GLY A 211 -12.24 -8.15 4.21
N SER A 212 -12.84 -8.41 3.04
CA SER A 212 -13.82 -7.54 2.36
C SER A 212 -15.15 -7.40 3.12
N ASN A 213 -15.47 -8.36 3.98
CA ASN A 213 -16.65 -8.39 4.86
C ASN A 213 -16.31 -8.15 6.34
N CYS A 214 -15.22 -7.46 6.65
CA CYS A 214 -15.09 -6.85 7.97
C CYS A 214 -16.20 -5.82 8.11
N LYS A 215 -17.37 -6.26 8.62
CA LYS A 215 -18.37 -5.41 9.25
C LYS A 215 -17.63 -4.69 10.36
N PHE A 216 -17.09 -3.52 10.05
CA PHE A 216 -16.65 -2.57 11.04
C PHE A 216 -17.90 -2.27 11.87
N THR A 217 -18.01 -2.90 13.04
CA THR A 217 -19.00 -2.52 14.04
C THR A 217 -18.45 -1.24 14.66
N PRO A 218 -19.16 -0.10 14.56
CA PRO A 218 -18.76 1.12 15.25
C PRO A 218 -18.96 0.89 16.75
N GLY A 219 -18.00 0.22 17.39
CA GLY A 219 -18.06 -0.20 18.79
C GLY A 219 -16.70 -0.06 19.45
N GLU A 220 -16.52 1.05 20.16
CA GLU A 220 -15.65 1.19 21.35
C GLU A 220 -14.15 0.88 21.24
N SER A 221 -13.61 0.66 20.05
CA SER A 221 -12.16 0.50 19.88
C SER A 221 -11.53 1.88 19.76
N SER A 222 -10.87 2.33 20.84
CA SER A 222 -10.06 3.56 20.80
C SER A 222 -9.00 3.48 19.69
N GLU A 223 -8.64 4.60 19.06
CA GLU A 223 -7.56 4.69 18.06
C GLU A 223 -6.30 3.93 18.50
N ARG A 224 -5.99 3.96 19.80
CA ARG A 224 -4.84 3.25 20.39
C ARG A 224 -4.92 1.74 20.20
N ARG A 225 -6.12 1.15 20.36
CA ARG A 225 -6.33 -0.29 20.19
C ARG A 225 -6.18 -0.71 18.73
N ILE A 226 -6.74 0.07 17.80
CA ILE A 226 -6.63 -0.18 16.36
C ILE A 226 -5.17 -0.10 15.91
N ILE A 227 -4.46 0.95 16.33
CA ILE A 227 -3.02 1.10 16.03
C ILE A 227 -2.21 -0.06 16.62
N GLN A 228 -2.56 -0.53 17.82
CA GLN A 228 -1.85 -1.63 18.46
C GLN A 228 -2.10 -2.97 17.76
N ASP A 229 -3.33 -3.21 17.28
CA ASP A 229 -3.68 -4.37 16.48
C ASP A 229 -2.99 -4.33 15.10
N GLU A 230 -2.93 -3.16 14.43
CA GLU A 230 -2.19 -2.97 13.17
C GLU A 230 -0.69 -3.19 13.34
N ILE A 231 -0.07 -2.65 14.39
CA ILE A 231 1.35 -2.89 14.70
C ILE A 231 1.59 -4.38 14.93
N SER A 232 0.69 -5.06 15.66
CA SER A 232 0.80 -6.50 15.91
C SER A 232 0.74 -7.30 14.60
N THR A 233 -0.21 -7.00 13.72
CA THR A 233 -0.33 -7.65 12.40
C THR A 233 0.90 -7.37 11.53
N PHE A 234 1.37 -6.12 11.46
CA PHE A 234 2.58 -5.77 10.70
C PHE A 234 3.82 -6.51 11.22
N LEU A 235 3.99 -6.60 12.54
CA LEU A 235 5.11 -7.34 13.14
C LEU A 235 5.01 -8.84 12.85
N CYS A 236 3.81 -9.42 12.85
CA CYS A 236 3.57 -10.81 12.47
C CYS A 236 3.91 -11.08 11.00
N GLU A 237 3.49 -10.22 10.08
CA GLU A 237 3.77 -10.35 8.64
C GLU A 237 5.25 -10.13 8.32
N ALA A 238 5.89 -9.15 8.96
CA ALA A 238 7.32 -8.91 8.84
C ALA A 238 8.14 -10.13 9.31
N ARG A 239 7.69 -10.81 10.37
CA ARG A 239 8.33 -12.02 10.91
C ARG A 239 8.16 -13.24 9.99
N LEU A 240 7.08 -13.30 9.22
CA LEU A 240 6.82 -14.39 8.26
C LEU A 240 7.59 -14.20 6.94
N ASN A 241 7.87 -12.95 6.55
CA ASN A 241 8.49 -12.60 5.28
C ASN A 241 10.00 -12.26 5.38
N SER A 242 10.56 -12.18 6.58
CA SER A 242 11.99 -12.05 6.78
C SER A 242 12.66 -13.43 6.73
N GLU A 243 13.68 -13.62 5.89
CA GLU A 243 14.72 -14.61 6.19
C GLU A 243 15.27 -14.32 7.59
N PRO A 244 15.52 -15.34 8.41
CA PRO A 244 15.99 -15.12 9.77
C PRO A 244 17.30 -14.35 9.74
N LEU A 245 17.26 -13.10 10.20
CA LEU A 245 18.42 -12.21 10.31
C LEU A 245 19.49 -12.73 11.29
N LEU A 246 19.17 -13.77 12.05
CA LEU A 246 20.12 -14.56 12.84
C LEU A 246 19.84 -16.05 12.66
N ASP A 247 20.84 -16.78 12.18
CA ASP A 247 20.93 -18.22 12.40
C ASP A 247 21.11 -18.45 13.91
N MET A 248 20.08 -18.97 14.57
CA MET A 248 20.08 -19.26 16.01
C MET A 248 21.20 -20.25 16.40
N LYS A 249 21.76 -21.01 15.45
CA LYS A 249 22.95 -21.84 15.70
C LYS A 249 24.22 -20.99 15.88
N GLN A 250 24.33 -19.83 15.19
CA GLN A 250 25.46 -18.92 15.36
C GLN A 250 25.41 -18.17 16.71
N VAL A 251 24.22 -17.89 17.24
CA VAL A 251 24.04 -17.27 18.57
C VAL A 251 24.48 -18.22 19.68
N GLN A 252 24.12 -19.51 19.58
CA GLN A 252 24.60 -20.52 20.53
C GLN A 252 26.13 -20.68 20.50
N LEU A 253 26.75 -20.57 19.32
CA LEU A 253 28.20 -20.62 19.18
C LEU A 253 28.88 -19.41 19.85
N LEU A 254 28.29 -18.21 19.70
CA LEU A 254 28.78 -17.00 20.35
C LEU A 254 28.67 -17.08 21.87
N GLU A 255 27.58 -17.60 22.42
CA GLU A 255 27.44 -17.81 23.87
C GLU A 255 28.45 -18.83 24.42
N GLN A 256 28.72 -19.91 23.67
CA GLN A 256 29.75 -20.89 24.02
C GLN A 256 31.17 -20.30 23.99
N ILE A 257 31.49 -19.46 22.99
CA ILE A 257 32.78 -18.76 22.89
C ILE A 257 32.94 -17.76 24.02
N THR A 258 31.88 -17.01 24.35
CA THR A 258 31.89 -16.00 25.43
C THR A 258 32.02 -16.63 26.81
N SER A 259 31.37 -17.79 27.03
CA SER A 259 31.49 -18.58 28.26
C SER A 259 32.90 -19.17 28.42
N SER A 260 33.47 -19.70 27.34
CA SER A 260 34.84 -20.24 27.32
C SER A 260 35.90 -19.16 27.58
N TYR A 261 35.70 -17.95 27.04
CA TYR A 261 36.58 -16.80 27.32
C TYR A 261 36.51 -16.35 28.78
N LYS A 262 35.32 -16.32 29.40
CA LYS A 262 35.18 -15.97 30.83
C LYS A 262 35.84 -17.00 31.76
N LEU A 263 35.77 -18.28 31.42
CA LEU A 263 36.46 -19.34 32.15
C LEU A 263 38.00 -19.23 32.01
N GLY A 264 38.51 -18.95 30.82
CA GLY A 264 39.95 -18.78 30.56
C GLY A 264 40.56 -17.57 31.29
N VAL A 265 39.84 -16.44 31.36
CA VAL A 265 40.30 -15.23 32.08
C VAL A 265 40.28 -15.44 33.60
N SER A 266 39.31 -16.22 34.12
CA SER A 266 39.26 -16.54 35.55
C SER A 266 40.43 -17.44 36.00
N LEU A 267 40.85 -18.40 35.16
CA LEU A 267 41.99 -19.28 35.46
C LEU A 267 43.34 -18.52 35.40
N HIS A 268 43.47 -17.55 34.51
CA HIS A 268 44.71 -16.76 34.41
C HIS A 268 44.92 -15.77 35.57
N THR A 269 43.84 -15.41 36.28
CA THR A 269 43.89 -14.52 37.45
C THR A 269 44.26 -15.28 38.73
N GLN A 270 44.17 -16.62 38.74
CA GLN A 270 44.50 -17.46 39.90
C GLN A 270 45.97 -17.90 39.99
N TYR A 271 46.78 -17.70 38.94
CA TYR A 271 48.20 -18.09 38.89
C TYR A 271 49.20 -16.93 38.99
N LYS A 272 48.77 -15.74 39.42
CA LYS A 272 49.64 -14.56 39.65
C LYS A 272 49.61 -14.04 41.10
N LYS A 273 49.69 -14.95 42.07
CA LYS A 273 50.15 -14.64 43.43
C LYS A 273 51.17 -15.67 43.87
#